data_AF-A0A238VJT7-F1
#
_entry.id   AF-A0A238VJT7-F1
#
_cell.length_a   1.000
_cell.length_b   1.000
_cell.length_c   1.000
_cell.angle_alpha   90.00
_cell.angle_beta   90.00
_cell.angle_gamma   90.00
#
_symmetry.space_group_name_H-M   'P 1'
#
loop_
_entity.id
_entity.type
_entity.pdbx_description
1 polymer ?
#
loop_
_entity_poly.entity_id
_entity_poly.type
_entity_poly.pdbx_seq_one_letter_code
_entity_poly.pdbx_strand_id
1 'polypeptide(L)'
;MSSIVKVVDLFENKLKTLLENYNFLKEENEILYNKIAVLENQIAEEKEFKNVIEKKYQSLKIAKTIEGSKEDRRETKLKINTLIREIDNCITQLSE
;
A
#
# COMPACT_ATOMS: atom_id res chain seq x y z
N MET A 1 52.38 -44.24 -16.07
CA MET A 1 51.15 -44.67 -15.38
C MET A 1 50.83 -43.82 -14.15
N SER A 2 51.76 -43.58 -13.22
CA SER A 2 51.50 -42.81 -11.98
C SER A 2 51.03 -41.35 -12.18
N SER A 3 51.53 -40.60 -13.17
CA SER A 3 51.13 -39.18 -13.34
C SER A 3 49.73 -39.02 -13.94
N ILE A 4 49.30 -39.91 -14.83
CA ILE A 4 47.97 -39.86 -15.45
C ILE A 4 46.89 -40.11 -14.39
N VAL A 5 47.11 -41.08 -13.50
CA VAL A 5 46.19 -41.36 -12.39
C VAL A 5 46.04 -40.13 -11.49
N LYS A 6 47.12 -39.43 -11.15
CA LYS A 6 47.08 -38.20 -10.35
C LYS A 6 46.32 -37.06 -11.03
N VAL A 7 46.46 -36.91 -12.34
CA VAL A 7 45.76 -35.86 -13.11
C VAL A 7 44.26 -36.15 -13.18
N VAL A 8 43.89 -37.42 -13.39
CA VAL A 8 42.48 -37.85 -13.39
C VAL A 8 41.85 -37.63 -12.02
N ASP A 9 42.55 -37.99 -10.94
CA ASP A 9 42.08 -37.80 -9.57
C ASP A 9 41.89 -36.30 -9.22
N LEU A 10 42.81 -35.43 -9.62
CA LEU A 10 42.66 -33.98 -9.47
C LEU A 10 41.47 -33.42 -10.27
N PHE A 11 41.23 -33.95 -11.47
CA PHE A 11 40.12 -33.54 -12.30
C PHE A 11 38.78 -33.98 -11.69
N GLU A 12 38.69 -35.22 -11.23
CA GLU A 12 37.51 -35.78 -10.57
C GLU A 12 37.15 -34.98 -9.31
N ASN A 13 38.14 -34.64 -8.48
CA ASN A 13 37.94 -33.80 -7.30
C ASN A 13 37.42 -32.41 -7.67
N LYS A 14 38.00 -31.76 -8.69
CA LYS A 14 37.52 -30.44 -9.16
C LYS A 14 36.11 -30.50 -9.72
N LEU A 15 35.78 -31.55 -10.47
CA LEU A 15 34.45 -31.74 -11.03
C LEU A 15 33.42 -31.96 -9.93
N LYS A 16 33.76 -32.73 -8.90
CA LYS A 16 32.91 -32.95 -7.74
C LYS A 16 32.62 -31.65 -6.99
N THR A 17 33.65 -30.86 -6.68
CA THR A 17 33.46 -29.54 -6.05
C THR A 17 32.62 -28.60 -6.90
N LEU A 18 32.81 -28.62 -8.23
CA LEU A 18 32.01 -27.82 -9.14
C LEU A 18 30.52 -28.22 -9.10
N LEU A 19 30.23 -29.52 -9.10
CA LEU A 19 28.86 -30.03 -9.02
C LEU A 19 28.20 -29.72 -7.67
N GLU A 20 28.93 -29.85 -6.57
CA GLU A 20 28.45 -29.48 -5.23
C GLU A 20 28.08 -28.00 -5.16
N ASN A 21 28.96 -27.12 -5.66
CA ASN A 21 28.70 -25.69 -5.71
C ASN A 21 27.52 -25.35 -6.64
N TYR A 22 27.42 -26.03 -7.78
CA TYR A 22 26.30 -25.84 -8.71
C TYR A 22 24.96 -26.21 -8.07
N ASN A 23 24.90 -27.36 -7.40
CA ASN A 23 23.68 -27.80 -6.72
C ASN A 23 23.30 -26.85 -5.59
N PHE A 24 24.28 -26.42 -4.78
CA PHE A 24 24.05 -25.42 -3.73
C PHE A 24 23.47 -24.12 -4.30
N LEU A 25 24.09 -23.57 -5.35
CA LEU A 25 23.61 -22.35 -5.99
C LEU A 25 22.22 -22.52 -6.61
N LYS A 26 21.93 -23.70 -7.16
CA LYS A 26 20.61 -24.00 -7.72
C LYS A 26 19.54 -24.02 -6.62
N GLU A 27 19.80 -24.69 -5.50
CA GLU A 27 18.90 -24.72 -4.35
C GLU A 27 18.69 -23.32 -3.76
N GLU A 28 19.76 -22.55 -3.58
CA GLU A 28 19.67 -21.17 -3.09
C GLU A 28 18.81 -20.31 -4.04
N ASN A 29 18.99 -20.46 -5.34
CA ASN A 29 18.22 -19.73 -6.33
C ASN A 29 16.72 -20.10 -6.29
N GLU A 30 16.37 -21.38 -6.17
CA GLU A 30 14.98 -21.82 -5.99
C GLU A 30 14.36 -21.25 -4.70
N ILE A 31 15.11 -21.23 -3.59
CA ILE A 31 14.66 -20.62 -2.34
C ILE A 31 14.42 -19.12 -2.52
N LEU A 32 15.32 -18.41 -3.21
CA LEU A 32 15.19 -16.98 -3.48
C LEU A 32 13.97 -16.67 -4.35
N TYR A 33 13.71 -17.44 -5.41
CA TYR A 33 12.51 -17.28 -6.24
C TYR A 33 11.22 -17.47 -5.42
N ASN A 34 11.17 -18.50 -4.58
CA ASN A 34 10.02 -18.73 -3.71
C ASN A 34 9.82 -17.57 -2.73
N LYS A 35 10.89 -17.05 -2.15
CA LYS A 35 10.83 -15.90 -1.23
C LYS A 35 10.36 -14.62 -1.93
N ILE A 36 10.80 -14.38 -3.16
CA ILE A 36 10.33 -13.26 -3.98
C ILE A 36 8.83 -13.37 -4.22
N ALA A 37 8.35 -14.53 -4.66
CA ALA A 37 6.92 -14.75 -4.91
C ALA A 37 6.05 -14.51 -3.66
N VAL A 38 6.51 -14.95 -2.49
CA VAL A 38 5.82 -14.70 -1.21
C VAL A 38 5.80 -13.21 -0.88
N LEU A 39 6.93 -12.51 -1.01
CA LEU A 39 7.02 -11.08 -0.73
C LEU A 39 6.15 -10.25 -1.69
N GLU A 40 6.10 -10.62 -2.96
CA GLU A 40 5.25 -9.96 -3.96
C GLU A 40 3.76 -10.08 -3.61
N ASN A 41 3.32 -11.26 -3.17
CA ASN A 41 1.95 -11.46 -2.69
C ASN A 41 1.66 -10.64 -1.44
N GLN A 42 2.56 -10.62 -0.46
CA GLN A 42 2.42 -9.80 0.75
C GLN A 42 2.30 -8.31 0.42
N ILE A 43 3.13 -7.80 -0.49
CA ILE A 43 3.07 -6.41 -0.95
C ILE A 43 1.72 -6.10 -1.62
N ALA A 44 1.17 -7.04 -2.40
CA ALA A 44 -0.14 -6.87 -3.02
C ALA A 44 -1.26 -6.77 -1.98
N GLU A 45 -1.26 -7.66 -0.99
CA GLU A 45 -2.23 -7.67 0.11
C GLU A 45 -2.14 -6.40 0.96
N GLU A 46 -0.93 -5.97 1.33
CA GLU A 46 -0.71 -4.74 2.10
C GLU A 46 -1.18 -3.50 1.36
N LYS A 47 -0.99 -3.43 0.03
CA LYS A 47 -1.49 -2.33 -0.79
C LYS A 47 -3.02 -2.29 -0.80
N GLU A 48 -3.67 -3.44 -0.91
CA GLU A 48 -5.13 -3.52 -0.84
C GLU A 48 -5.63 -3.06 0.54
N PHE A 49 -5.01 -3.57 1.60
CA PHE A 49 -5.35 -3.18 2.96
C PHE A 49 -5.16 -1.68 3.21
N LYS A 50 -4.07 -1.10 2.71
CA LYS A 50 -3.82 0.35 2.77
C LYS A 50 -4.92 1.13 2.08
N ASN A 51 -5.32 0.73 0.87
CA ASN A 51 -6.41 1.37 0.14
C ASN A 51 -7.74 1.31 0.91
N VAL A 52 -8.03 0.18 1.56
CA VAL A 52 -9.23 0.03 2.42
C VAL A 52 -9.17 0.97 3.62
N ILE A 53 -8.04 1.05 4.31
CA ILE A 53 -7.85 1.98 5.44
C ILE A 53 -8.00 3.42 4.98
N GLU A 54 -7.40 3.80 3.86
CA GLU A 54 -7.45 5.16 3.34
C GLU A 54 -8.89 5.56 3.00
N LYS A 55 -9.67 4.66 2.36
CA LYS A 55 -11.11 4.87 2.14
C LYS A 55 -11.86 5.07 3.46
N LYS A 56 -11.65 4.19 4.46
CA LYS A 56 -12.29 4.32 5.78
C LYS A 56 -11.93 5.64 6.46
N TYR A 57 -10.67 6.06 6.36
CA TYR A 57 -10.22 7.33 6.90
C TYR A 57 -10.88 8.53 6.20
N GLN A 58 -10.99 8.51 4.87
CA GLN A 58 -11.70 9.57 4.14
C GLN A 58 -13.18 9.62 4.53
N SER A 59 -13.85 8.46 4.64
CA SER A 59 -15.24 8.41 5.12
C SER A 59 -15.37 8.98 6.53
N LEU A 60 -14.45 8.65 7.44
CA LEU A 60 -14.44 9.19 8.79
C LEU A 60 -14.20 10.70 8.81
N LYS A 61 -13.28 11.19 7.98
CA LYS A 61 -13.00 12.62 7.83
C LYS A 61 -14.24 13.38 7.34
N ILE A 62 -14.92 12.86 6.32
CA ILE A 62 -16.18 13.42 5.83
C ILE A 62 -17.24 13.40 6.92
N ALA A 63 -17.40 12.28 7.64
CA ALA A 63 -18.35 12.18 8.74
C ALA A 63 -18.04 13.21 9.85
N LYS A 64 -16.76 13.45 10.18
CA LYS A 64 -16.33 14.47 11.15
C LYS A 64 -16.59 15.89 10.66
N THR A 65 -16.42 16.18 9.38
CA THR A 65 -16.77 17.47 8.79
C THR A 65 -18.28 17.69 8.80
N ILE A 66 -19.08 16.67 8.47
CA ILE A 66 -20.56 16.72 8.52
C ILE A 66 -21.07 16.82 9.96
N GLU A 67 -20.39 16.17 10.91
CA GLU A 67 -20.70 16.27 12.35
C GLU A 67 -20.59 17.72 12.84
N GLY A 68 -19.88 18.59 12.10
CA GLY A 68 -19.93 20.04 12.23
C GLY A 68 -19.37 20.52 13.56
N SER A 69 -18.20 21.16 13.53
CA SER A 69 -17.70 21.83 14.71
C SER A 69 -18.74 22.85 15.23
N LYS A 70 -18.72 23.19 16.52
CA LYS A 70 -19.59 24.26 17.06
C LYS A 70 -19.46 25.56 16.24
N GLU A 71 -18.26 25.80 15.70
CA GLU A 71 -17.94 26.91 14.80
C GLU A 71 -18.70 26.79 13.47
N ASP A 72 -18.66 25.64 12.81
CA ASP A 72 -19.35 25.40 11.52
C ASP A 72 -20.87 25.51 11.65
N ARG A 73 -21.42 25.01 12.76
CA ARG A 73 -22.85 25.16 13.08
C ARG A 73 -23.22 26.62 13.33
N ARG A 74 -22.34 27.40 14.00
CA ARG A 74 -22.55 28.83 14.24
C ARG A 74 -22.50 29.62 12.93
N GLU A 75 -21.52 29.35 12.09
CA GLU A 75 -21.35 30.02 10.80
C GLU A 75 -22.52 29.71 9.85
N THR A 76 -22.94 28.44 9.79
CA THR A 76 -24.11 28.02 9.00
C THR A 76 -25.39 28.69 9.51
N LYS A 77 -25.59 28.79 10.83
CA LYS A 77 -26.74 29.48 11.44
C LYS A 77 -26.75 30.98 11.11
N LEU A 78 -25.59 31.63 11.11
CA LEU A 78 -25.46 33.05 10.73
C LEU A 78 -25.84 33.26 9.26
N LYS A 79 -25.32 32.41 8.35
CA LYS A 79 -25.67 32.46 6.92
C LYS A 79 -27.18 32.26 6.68
N ILE A 80 -27.81 31.31 7.37
CA ILE A 80 -29.26 31.10 7.29
C ILE A 80 -30.03 32.35 7.76
N ASN A 81 -29.63 32.96 8.87
CA ASN A 81 -30.29 34.18 9.36
C ASN A 81 -30.15 35.39 8.42
N THR A 82 -29.00 35.52 7.76
CA THR A 82 -28.81 36.55 6.72
C THR A 82 -29.75 36.32 5.55
N LEU A 83 -29.85 35.09 5.05
CA LEU A 83 -30.75 34.73 3.95
C LEU A 83 -32.23 34.96 4.31
N ILE A 84 -32.65 34.65 5.54
CA ILE A 84 -34.01 34.93 6.00
C ILE A 84 -34.30 36.43 5.98
N ARG A 85 -33.35 37.27 6.44
CA ARG A 85 -33.52 38.73 6.37
C ARG A 85 -33.60 39.26 4.94
N GLU A 86 -32.83 38.69 4.02
CA GLU A 86 -32.91 39.05 2.60
C GLU A 86 -34.27 38.66 2.01
N ILE A 87 -34.79 37.49 2.37
CA ILE A 87 -36.13 37.05 1.98
C ILE A 87 -37.20 37.99 2.56
N ASP A 88 -37.13 38.32 3.85
CA ASP A 88 -38.06 39.24 4.50
C ASP A 88 -38.03 40.63 3.85
N ASN A 89 -36.84 41.14 3.51
CA ASN A 89 -36.69 42.40 2.77
C ASN A 89 -37.26 42.33 1.34
N CYS A 90 -37.12 41.19 0.68
CA CYS A 90 -37.69 41.01 -0.66
C CYS A 90 -39.22 40.90 -0.59
N ILE A 91 -39.77 40.25 0.44
CA ILE A 91 -41.20 40.18 0.71
C ILE A 91 -41.77 41.57 0.99
N THR A 92 -41.13 42.38 1.83
CA THR A 92 -41.60 43.74 2.13
C THR A 92 -41.61 44.62 0.88
N GLN A 93 -40.57 44.56 0.05
CA GLN A 93 -40.50 45.26 -1.24
C GLN A 93 -41.58 44.82 -2.24
N LEU A 94 -42.10 43.60 -2.14
CA LEU A 94 -43.18 43.09 -2.99
C LEU A 94 -44.59 43.40 -2.45
N SER A 95 -44.67 43.81 -1.18
CA SER A 95 -45.92 44.15 -0.49
C SER A 95 -46.19 45.66 -0.38
N GLU A 96 -45.25 46.49 -0.83
CA GLU A 96 -45.49 47.88 -1.25
C GLU A 96 -45.92 47.94 -2.73
#